data_AF-A0A524DAM1-F1
#
_entry.id   AF-A0A524DAM1-F1
#
_cell.length_a   1.000
_cell.length_b   1.000
_cell.length_c   1.000
_cell.angle_alpha   90.00
_cell.angle_beta   90.00
_cell.angle_gamma   90.00
#
_symmetry.space_group_name_H-M   'P 1'
#
loop_
_entity.id
_entity.type
_entity.pdbx_description
1 polymer ?
#
loop_
_entity_poly.entity_id
_entity_poly.type
_entity_poly.pdbx_seq_one_letter_code
_entity_poly.pdbx_strand_id
1 'polypeptide(L)'
;MKTLKYCPNCGQEIKGKENGSFPDSCENCGLNFKEREKKIEKLTRKAQRREVNYADFFQRVTAFFIDSIIISSLTWIVMSLIHIPIIIQDPIAFYTSFYYFWIAIFLNWVIGFFYCCLLEAYNNGQTIGKKILRICTLDENTFEVGSPEQYAITNLLKTSPFLLIDFIVGFLISDRDSDKILRYLQHLSKTVVIKIKS
;
A
#
# COMPACT_ATOMS: atom_id res chain seq x y z
N MET A 1 -20.49 15.36 -10.03
CA MET A 1 -19.96 16.52 -10.78
C MET A 1 -20.42 17.79 -10.10
N LYS A 2 -19.52 18.71 -9.71
CA LYS A 2 -19.93 20.10 -9.47
C LYS A 2 -20.33 20.65 -10.84
N THR A 3 -21.61 20.89 -11.07
CA THR A 3 -22.14 21.38 -12.33
C THR A 3 -21.64 22.81 -12.55
N LEU A 4 -20.71 22.98 -13.50
CA LEU A 4 -20.29 24.30 -13.93
C LEU A 4 -21.47 24.96 -14.65
N LYS A 5 -22.02 26.04 -14.08
CA LYS A 5 -23.10 26.81 -14.72
C LYS A 5 -22.60 27.67 -15.87
N TYR A 6 -21.33 28.09 -15.82
CA TYR A 6 -20.71 28.99 -16.79
C TYR A 6 -19.37 28.42 -17.29
N CYS A 7 -19.06 28.70 -18.55
CA CYS A 7 -17.78 28.36 -19.15
C CYS A 7 -16.65 29.19 -18.49
N PRO A 8 -15.62 28.54 -17.93
CA PRO A 8 -14.53 29.24 -17.24
C PRO A 8 -13.60 30.03 -18.18
N ASN A 9 -13.69 29.82 -19.50
CA ASN A 9 -12.84 30.51 -20.48
C ASN A 9 -13.53 31.74 -21.09
N CYS A 10 -14.82 31.65 -21.43
CA CYS A 10 -15.57 32.73 -22.09
C CYS A 10 -16.75 33.27 -21.28
N GLY A 11 -17.06 32.72 -20.11
CA GLY A 11 -18.15 33.19 -19.24
C GLY A 11 -19.56 32.82 -19.69
N GLN A 12 -19.73 32.19 -20.85
CA GLN A 12 -21.05 31.82 -21.36
C GLN A 12 -21.74 30.74 -20.51
N GLU A 13 -23.04 30.88 -20.31
CA GLU A 13 -23.86 29.87 -19.63
C GLU A 13 -23.88 28.56 -20.42
N ILE A 14 -23.62 27.45 -19.72
CA ILE A 14 -23.58 26.12 -20.33
C ILE A 14 -24.99 25.56 -20.32
N LYS A 15 -25.65 25.57 -21.48
CA LYS A 15 -26.94 24.91 -21.65
C LYS A 15 -26.71 23.39 -21.68
N GLY A 16 -27.39 22.67 -20.79
CA GLY A 16 -27.37 21.20 -20.82
C GLY A 16 -28.00 20.67 -22.10
N LYS A 17 -27.57 19.48 -22.56
CA LYS A 17 -28.28 18.79 -23.66
C LYS A 17 -29.68 18.39 -23.19
N GLU A 18 -30.62 18.24 -24.13
CA GLU A 18 -32.02 17.87 -23.85
C GLU A 18 -32.16 16.59 -23.00
N ASN A 19 -31.13 15.74 -23.01
CA ASN A 19 -31.06 14.47 -22.27
C ASN A 19 -30.54 14.65 -20.83
N GLY A 20 -30.36 15.88 -20.34
CA GLY A 20 -29.75 16.19 -19.04
C GLY A 20 -28.23 15.98 -18.98
N SER A 21 -27.58 15.66 -20.11
CA SER A 21 -26.14 15.43 -20.18
C SER A 21 -25.35 16.72 -20.42
N PHE A 22 -24.18 16.81 -19.80
CA PHE A 22 -23.27 17.95 -19.92
C PHE A 22 -22.56 17.94 -21.30
N PRO A 23 -22.45 19.07 -22.02
CA PRO A 23 -21.80 19.11 -23.32
C PRO A 23 -20.29 18.84 -23.20
N ASP A 24 -19.70 18.21 -24.23
CA ASP A 24 -18.27 17.85 -24.24
C ASP A 24 -17.35 19.05 -24.46
N SER A 25 -17.84 20.10 -25.13
CA SER A 25 -17.12 21.33 -25.39
C SER A 25 -18.03 22.56 -25.30
N CYS A 26 -17.42 23.73 -25.10
CA CYS A 26 -18.12 25.01 -25.15
C CYS A 26 -18.39 25.42 -26.60
N GLU A 27 -19.66 25.70 -26.93
CA GLU A 27 -20.08 26.09 -28.30
C GLU A 27 -19.46 27.40 -28.78
N ASN A 28 -19.08 28.30 -27.87
CA ASN A 28 -18.58 29.63 -28.22
C ASN A 28 -17.05 29.72 -28.31
N CYS A 29 -16.33 29.14 -27.35
CA CYS A 29 -14.86 29.21 -27.35
C CYS A 29 -14.17 27.88 -27.68
N GLY A 30 -14.92 26.82 -27.97
CA GLY A 30 -14.37 25.50 -28.33
C GLY A 30 -13.68 24.75 -27.19
N LEU A 31 -13.72 25.27 -25.95
CA LEU A 31 -13.06 24.64 -24.80
C LEU A 31 -13.59 23.23 -24.58
N ASN A 32 -12.73 22.21 -24.63
CA ASN A 32 -13.07 20.83 -24.30
C ASN A 32 -13.09 20.63 -22.78
N PHE A 33 -14.24 20.30 -22.22
CA PHE A 33 -14.40 20.15 -20.77
C PHE A 33 -13.72 18.90 -20.23
N LYS A 34 -13.74 17.78 -20.97
CA LYS A 34 -13.08 16.51 -20.58
C LYS A 34 -11.56 16.68 -20.52
N GLU A 35 -10.98 17.39 -21.50
CA GLU A 35 -9.53 17.65 -21.50
C GLU A 35 -9.12 18.55 -20.35
N ARG A 36 -9.92 19.59 -20.06
CA ARG A 36 -9.71 20.46 -18.90
C ARG A 36 -9.83 19.70 -17.59
N GLU A 37 -10.81 18.81 -17.43
CA GLU A 37 -10.95 17.97 -16.25
C GLU A 37 -9.70 17.11 -16.02
N LYS A 38 -9.22 16.41 -17.05
CA LYS A 38 -7.97 15.64 -16.99
C LYS A 38 -6.77 16.51 -16.61
N LYS A 39 -6.70 17.74 -17.16
CA LYS A 39 -5.63 18.69 -16.83
C LYS A 39 -5.70 19.15 -15.37
N ILE A 40 -6.89 19.47 -14.88
CA ILE A 40 -7.11 19.85 -13.47
C ILE A 40 -6.78 18.68 -12.55
N GLU A 41 -7.26 17.48 -12.85
CA GLU A 41 -6.94 16.26 -12.09
C GLU A 41 -5.43 16.04 -12.01
N LYS A 42 -4.72 16.16 -13.13
CA LYS A 42 -3.25 16.06 -13.18
C LYS A 42 -2.56 17.14 -12.35
N LEU A 43 -3.06 18.38 -12.37
CA LEU A 43 -2.52 19.49 -11.59
C LEU A 43 -2.79 19.30 -10.09
N THR A 44 -4.01 18.91 -9.71
CA THR A 44 -4.40 18.60 -8.33
C THR A 44 -3.55 17.45 -7.78
N ARG A 45 -3.36 16.38 -8.54
CA ARG A 45 -2.51 15.25 -8.16
C ARG A 45 -1.04 15.66 -8.00
N LYS A 46 -0.54 16.55 -8.87
CA LYS A 46 0.82 17.10 -8.75
C LYS A 46 0.98 18.02 -7.52
N ALA A 47 -0.06 18.78 -7.18
CA ALA A 47 -0.08 19.61 -5.97
C ALA A 47 -0.10 18.74 -4.71
N GLN A 48 -1.01 17.75 -4.63
CA GLN A 48 -1.06 16.79 -3.52
C GLN A 48 0.29 16.07 -3.32
N ARG A 49 0.93 15.60 -4.39
CA ARG A 49 2.27 14.98 -4.33
C ARG A 49 3.35 15.84 -3.70
N ARG A 50 3.25 17.18 -3.81
CA ARG A 50 4.23 18.11 -3.21
C ARG A 50 4.01 18.31 -1.72
N GLU A 51 2.79 18.10 -1.24
CA GLU A 51 2.43 18.31 0.18
C GLU A 51 2.59 17.05 1.04
N VAL A 52 2.65 15.88 0.40
CA VAL A 52 2.78 14.57 1.06
C VAL A 52 4.22 14.33 1.51
N ASN A 53 4.38 14.04 2.79
CA ASN A 53 5.67 13.68 3.37
C ASN A 53 5.85 12.16 3.34
N TYR A 54 6.80 11.66 2.56
CA TYR A 54 7.04 10.22 2.43
C TYR A 54 7.80 9.68 3.66
N ALA A 55 7.53 8.42 4.01
CA ALA A 55 8.26 7.74 5.07
C ALA A 55 9.67 7.38 4.61
N ASP A 56 10.67 7.70 5.43
CA ASP A 56 12.06 7.42 5.14
C ASP A 56 12.31 5.90 5.11
N PHE A 57 13.36 5.48 4.40
CA PHE A 57 13.76 4.09 4.34
C PHE A 57 13.89 3.46 5.74
N PHE A 58 14.60 4.11 6.66
CA PHE A 58 14.82 3.60 8.01
C PHE A 58 13.54 3.47 8.84
N GLN A 59 12.56 4.36 8.65
CA GLN A 59 11.26 4.22 9.32
C GLN A 59 10.51 2.99 8.81
N ARG A 60 10.56 2.73 7.50
CA ARG A 60 9.93 1.53 6.92
C ARG A 60 10.61 0.25 7.40
N VAL A 61 11.94 0.24 7.48
CA VAL A 61 12.72 -0.89 8.02
C VAL A 61 12.41 -1.11 9.50
N THR A 62 12.36 -0.05 10.31
CA THR A 62 12.05 -0.15 11.74
C THR A 62 10.61 -0.64 11.96
N ALA A 63 9.65 -0.17 11.17
CA ALA A 63 8.27 -0.66 11.22
C ALA A 63 8.20 -2.15 10.91
N PHE A 64 8.91 -2.58 9.85
CA PHE A 64 9.00 -3.98 9.47
C PHE A 64 9.63 -4.81 10.59
N PHE A 65 10.71 -4.36 11.22
CA PHE A 65 11.35 -5.06 12.33
C PHE A 65 10.42 -5.28 13.52
N ILE A 66 9.64 -4.25 13.91
CA ILE A 66 8.64 -4.37 14.97
C ILE A 66 7.56 -5.40 14.60
N ASP A 67 7.02 -5.31 13.38
CA ASP A 67 6.01 -6.26 12.90
C ASP A 67 6.59 -7.69 12.85
N SER A 68 7.85 -7.87 12.43
CA SER A 68 8.52 -9.17 12.38
C SER A 68 8.65 -9.82 13.74
N ILE A 69 8.93 -9.05 14.81
CA ILE A 69 8.96 -9.59 16.18
C ILE A 69 7.58 -10.13 16.54
N ILE A 70 6.51 -9.35 16.32
CA ILE A 70 5.14 -9.74 16.65
C ILE A 70 4.74 -11.02 15.89
N ILE A 71 4.98 -11.06 14.58
CA ILE A 71 4.65 -12.21 13.73
C ILE A 71 5.45 -13.45 14.14
N SER A 72 6.74 -13.29 14.44
CA SER A 72 7.61 -14.40 14.88
C SER A 72 7.16 -14.96 16.22
N SER A 73 6.81 -14.10 17.19
CA SER A 73 6.26 -14.53 18.47
C SER A 73 4.94 -15.30 18.31
N LEU A 74 4.03 -14.80 17.46
CA LEU A 74 2.77 -15.50 17.18
C LEU A 74 3.02 -16.88 16.54
N THR A 75 3.92 -16.93 15.56
CA THR A 75 4.27 -18.19 14.88
C THR A 75 4.87 -19.19 15.86
N TRP A 76 5.77 -18.74 16.73
CA TRP A 76 6.39 -19.60 17.74
C TRP A 76 5.38 -20.18 18.73
N ILE A 77 4.41 -19.37 19.18
CA ILE A 77 3.33 -19.84 20.06
C ILE A 77 2.49 -20.90 19.36
N VAL A 78 2.01 -20.63 18.13
CA VAL A 78 1.18 -21.56 17.38
C VAL A 78 1.93 -22.86 17.09
N MET A 79 3.20 -22.77 16.66
CA MET A 79 4.03 -23.95 16.42
C MET A 79 4.20 -24.82 17.65
N SER A 80 4.47 -24.18 18.80
CA SER A 80 4.67 -24.87 20.07
C SER A 80 3.39 -25.57 20.54
N LEU A 81 2.23 -24.95 20.36
CA LEU A 81 0.93 -25.54 20.70
C LEU A 81 0.57 -26.75 19.83
N ILE A 82 0.84 -26.70 18.52
CA ILE A 82 0.53 -27.80 17.60
C ILE A 82 1.40 -29.03 17.88
N HIS A 83 2.66 -28.81 18.29
CA HIS A 83 3.66 -29.88 18.38
C HIS A 83 4.04 -30.24 19.83
N ILE A 84 3.23 -29.88 20.83
CA ILE A 84 3.48 -30.17 22.26
C ILE A 84 3.96 -31.63 22.47
N PRO A 85 3.28 -32.67 21.95
CA PRO A 85 3.67 -34.05 22.22
C PRO A 85 5.07 -34.40 21.69
N ILE A 86 5.45 -33.82 20.55
CA ILE A 86 6.74 -34.08 19.88
C ILE A 86 7.86 -33.30 20.58
N ILE A 87 7.58 -32.05 20.98
CA ILE A 87 8.53 -31.19 21.70
C ILE A 87 8.90 -31.81 23.06
N ILE A 88 7.95 -32.45 23.75
CA ILE A 88 8.21 -33.13 25.03
C ILE A 88 9.11 -34.35 24.86
N GLN A 89 9.01 -35.06 23.73
CA GLN A 89 9.81 -36.27 23.49
C GLN A 89 11.26 -35.97 23.13
N ASP A 90 11.50 -35.05 22.20
CA ASP A 90 12.85 -34.61 21.83
C ASP A 90 12.83 -33.16 21.30
N PRO A 91 13.07 -32.17 22.17
CA PRO A 91 12.99 -30.78 21.78
C PRO A 91 14.11 -30.39 20.80
N ILE A 92 15.32 -30.95 20.95
CA ILE A 92 16.48 -30.56 20.13
C ILE A 92 16.31 -31.11 18.71
N ALA A 93 15.96 -32.39 18.57
CA ALA A 93 15.73 -32.96 17.25
C ALA A 93 14.54 -32.30 16.53
N PHE A 94 13.51 -31.89 17.28
CA PHE A 94 12.37 -31.20 16.69
C PHE A 94 12.74 -29.82 16.13
N TYR A 95 13.39 -28.95 16.92
CA TYR A 95 13.74 -27.59 16.48
C TYR A 95 14.83 -27.57 15.40
N THR A 96 15.68 -28.61 15.34
CA THR A 96 16.72 -28.74 14.30
C THR A 96 16.25 -29.50 13.05
N SER A 97 15.03 -30.05 13.08
CA SER A 97 14.49 -30.83 11.97
C SER A 97 14.22 -29.96 10.74
N PHE A 98 14.57 -30.50 9.57
CA PHE A 98 14.24 -29.89 8.28
C PHE A 98 12.71 -29.71 8.11
N TYR A 99 11.92 -30.62 8.69
CA TYR A 99 10.46 -30.51 8.72
C TYR A 99 10.00 -29.24 9.47
N TYR A 100 10.56 -29.00 10.66
CA TYR A 100 10.24 -27.83 11.48
C TYR A 100 10.58 -26.53 10.73
N PHE A 101 11.73 -26.49 10.07
CA PHE A 101 12.16 -25.33 9.31
C PHE A 101 11.14 -24.92 8.23
N TRP A 102 10.70 -25.86 7.38
CA TRP A 102 9.77 -25.54 6.30
C TRP A 102 8.37 -25.18 6.79
N ILE A 103 7.85 -25.91 7.79
CA ILE A 103 6.54 -25.61 8.33
C ILE A 103 6.54 -24.27 9.09
N ALA A 104 7.63 -23.93 9.78
CA ALA A 104 7.79 -22.64 10.43
C ALA A 104 7.84 -21.49 9.41
N ILE A 105 8.57 -21.65 8.30
CA ILE A 105 8.58 -20.66 7.21
C ILE A 105 7.18 -20.47 6.62
N PHE A 106 6.51 -21.57 6.28
CA PHE A 106 5.17 -21.51 5.71
C PHE A 106 4.19 -20.85 6.66
N LEU A 107 4.19 -21.26 7.93
CA LEU A 107 3.28 -20.71 8.93
C LEU A 107 3.58 -19.25 9.24
N ASN A 108 4.87 -18.86 9.31
CA ASN A 108 5.26 -17.46 9.46
C ASN A 108 4.78 -16.61 8.30
N TRP A 109 4.91 -17.12 7.07
CA TRP A 109 4.40 -16.46 5.88
C TRP A 109 2.88 -16.28 5.95
N VAL A 110 2.12 -17.35 6.25
CA VAL A 110 0.65 -17.31 6.35
C VAL A 110 0.21 -16.33 7.43
N ILE A 111 0.71 -16.48 8.67
CA ILE A 111 0.35 -15.61 9.79
C ILE A 111 0.73 -14.16 9.47
N GLY A 112 1.93 -13.95 8.95
CA GLY A 112 2.44 -12.63 8.61
C GLY A 112 1.67 -11.95 7.49
N PHE A 113 1.26 -12.71 6.47
CA PHE A 113 0.43 -12.23 5.36
C PHE A 113 -0.92 -11.76 5.87
N PHE A 114 -1.63 -12.61 6.63
CA PHE A 114 -2.93 -12.25 7.21
C PHE A 114 -2.81 -11.10 8.21
N TYR A 115 -1.79 -11.12 9.08
CA TYR A 115 -1.52 -10.03 10.01
C TYR A 115 -1.36 -8.68 9.29
N CYS A 116 -0.49 -8.61 8.27
CA CYS A 116 -0.26 -7.36 7.56
C CYS A 116 -1.49 -6.96 6.73
N CYS A 117 -2.08 -7.89 5.99
CA CYS A 117 -3.20 -7.60 5.09
C CYS A 117 -4.44 -7.16 5.87
N LEU A 118 -4.81 -7.86 6.95
CA LEU A 118 -5.99 -7.52 7.75
C LEU A 118 -5.76 -6.21 8.49
N LEU A 119 -4.62 -6.01 9.16
CA LEU A 119 -4.38 -4.77 9.87
C LEU A 119 -4.33 -3.56 8.94
N GLU A 120 -3.68 -3.68 7.77
CA GLU A 120 -3.67 -2.58 6.81
C GLU A 120 -5.07 -2.31 6.23
N ALA A 121 -5.88 -3.36 5.98
CA ALA A 121 -7.25 -3.18 5.51
C ALA A 121 -8.18 -2.55 6.56
N TYR A 122 -8.05 -2.91 7.84
CA TYR A 122 -8.94 -2.43 8.91
C TYR A 122 -8.45 -1.17 9.63
N ASN A 123 -7.15 -0.90 9.68
CA ASN A 123 -6.56 0.25 10.38
C ASN A 123 -6.01 1.31 9.43
N ASN A 124 -6.75 1.63 8.36
CA ASN A 124 -6.40 2.72 7.43
C ASN A 124 -4.95 2.63 6.89
N GLY A 125 -4.52 1.42 6.49
CA GLY A 125 -3.19 1.19 5.93
C GLY A 125 -2.08 1.04 6.96
N GLN A 126 -2.39 0.77 8.23
CA GLN A 126 -1.40 0.68 9.31
C GLN A 126 -1.33 -0.71 9.96
N THR A 127 -0.12 -1.26 10.05
CA THR A 127 0.24 -2.33 11.00
C THR A 127 0.62 -1.73 12.35
N ILE A 128 0.86 -2.57 13.37
CA ILE A 128 1.23 -2.08 14.70
C ILE A 128 2.57 -1.33 14.66
N GLY A 129 3.59 -1.87 13.99
CA GLY A 129 4.88 -1.19 13.83
C GLY A 129 4.76 0.14 13.09
N LYS A 130 3.93 0.18 12.03
CA LYS A 130 3.64 1.42 11.30
C LYS A 130 2.90 2.45 12.14
N LYS A 131 1.96 2.01 12.98
CA LYS A 131 1.22 2.88 13.90
C LYS A 131 2.14 3.52 14.94
N ILE A 132 3.08 2.74 15.49
CA ILE A 132 4.10 3.25 16.44
C ILE A 132 4.94 4.35 15.78
N LEU A 133 5.36 4.13 14.53
CA LEU A 133 6.19 5.09 13.78
C LEU A 133 5.40 6.18 13.05
N ARG A 134 4.07 6.21 13.22
CA ARG A 134 3.15 7.19 12.61
C ARG A 134 3.27 7.25 11.09
N ILE A 135 3.40 6.09 10.45
CA ILE A 135 3.40 5.94 8.99
C ILE A 135 2.21 5.10 8.55
N CYS A 136 1.72 5.28 7.33
CA CYS A 136 0.62 4.50 6.75
C CYS A 136 0.86 4.19 5.27
N THR A 137 0.33 3.06 4.81
CA THR A 137 0.26 2.70 3.38
C THR A 137 -1.02 3.26 2.77
N LEU A 138 -0.93 4.02 1.69
CA LEU A 138 -2.09 4.58 0.97
C LEU A 138 -1.95 4.35 -0.53
N ASP A 139 -3.03 4.55 -1.28
CA ASP A 139 -3.01 4.52 -2.75
C ASP A 139 -2.17 5.69 -3.29
N GLU A 140 -1.29 5.42 -4.26
CA GLU A 140 -0.36 6.40 -4.85
C GLU A 140 -1.04 7.47 -5.73
N ASN A 141 -2.25 7.19 -6.20
CA ASN A 141 -3.04 8.07 -7.04
C ASN A 141 -3.95 8.98 -6.20
N THR A 142 -4.65 8.41 -5.23
CA THR A 142 -5.66 9.15 -4.43
C THR A 142 -5.10 9.68 -3.11
N PHE A 143 -4.04 9.07 -2.57
CA PHE A 143 -3.57 9.29 -1.18
C PHE A 143 -4.66 9.02 -0.13
N GLU A 144 -5.60 8.14 -0.45
CA GLU A 144 -6.63 7.65 0.45
C GLU A 144 -6.36 6.18 0.82
N VAL A 145 -7.18 5.64 1.72
CA VAL A 145 -7.09 4.22 2.13
C VAL A 145 -7.30 3.35 0.90
N GLY A 146 -6.31 2.53 0.57
CA GLY A 146 -6.35 1.61 -0.56
C GLY A 146 -7.36 0.48 -0.38
N SER A 147 -7.64 -0.23 -1.47
CA SER A 147 -8.51 -1.40 -1.44
C SER A 147 -7.82 -2.59 -0.74
N PRO A 148 -8.58 -3.55 -0.19
CA PRO A 148 -8.01 -4.77 0.41
C PRO A 148 -7.09 -5.54 -0.54
N GLU A 149 -7.40 -5.54 -1.84
CA GLU A 149 -6.59 -6.18 -2.89
C GLU A 149 -5.21 -5.54 -3.00
N GLN A 150 -5.11 -4.21 -2.93
CA GLN A 150 -3.84 -3.50 -2.97
C GLN A 150 -2.96 -3.86 -1.77
N TYR A 151 -3.56 -4.00 -0.58
CA TYR A 151 -2.83 -4.43 0.62
C TYR A 151 -2.41 -5.90 0.53
N ALA A 152 -3.24 -6.77 -0.03
CA ALA A 152 -2.87 -8.17 -0.26
C ALA A 152 -1.66 -8.28 -1.19
N ILE A 153 -1.68 -7.59 -2.33
CA ILE A 153 -0.56 -7.58 -3.29
C ILE A 153 0.70 -7.01 -2.62
N THR A 154 0.61 -5.90 -1.90
CA THR A 154 1.76 -5.25 -1.23
C THR A 154 2.44 -6.13 -0.18
N ASN A 155 1.66 -6.98 0.48
CA ASN A 155 2.11 -7.78 1.62
C ASN A 155 2.48 -9.22 1.23
N LEU A 156 2.22 -9.64 -0.01
CA LEU A 156 2.38 -11.02 -0.46
C LEU A 156 3.80 -11.60 -0.26
N LEU A 157 4.84 -10.83 -0.57
CA LEU A 157 6.24 -11.24 -0.35
C LEU A 157 6.88 -10.57 0.87
N LYS A 158 6.10 -9.84 1.68
CA LYS A 158 6.64 -9.08 2.81
C LYS A 158 7.14 -10.00 3.93
N THR A 159 6.47 -11.12 4.14
CA THR A 159 6.79 -12.10 5.19
C THR A 159 7.40 -13.38 4.64
N SER A 160 7.81 -13.36 3.37
CA SER A 160 8.50 -14.48 2.73
C SER A 160 10.01 -14.26 2.71
N PRO A 161 10.82 -15.33 2.60
CA PRO A 161 12.26 -15.24 2.34
C PRO A 161 12.60 -14.45 1.07
N PHE A 162 11.65 -14.30 0.16
CA PHE A 162 11.81 -13.58 -1.10
C PHE A 162 11.67 -12.05 -0.97
N LEU A 163 11.46 -11.52 0.24
CA LEU A 163 11.46 -10.06 0.50
C LEU A 163 12.71 -9.37 -0.09
N LEU A 164 13.89 -9.97 0.09
CA LEU A 164 15.14 -9.39 -0.43
C LEU A 164 15.11 -9.25 -1.96
N ILE A 165 14.52 -10.24 -2.64
CA ILE A 165 14.36 -10.20 -4.10
C ILE A 165 13.35 -9.12 -4.49
N ASP A 166 12.23 -8.99 -3.76
CA ASP A 166 11.23 -7.92 -3.98
C ASP A 166 11.85 -6.51 -3.84
N PHE A 167 12.78 -6.32 -2.90
CA PHE A 167 13.55 -5.08 -2.77
C PHE A 167 14.54 -4.86 -3.90
N ILE A 168 15.32 -5.89 -4.28
CA ILE A 168 16.32 -5.77 -5.36
C ILE A 168 15.62 -5.45 -6.69
N VAL A 169 14.56 -6.19 -7.02
CA VAL A 169 13.77 -5.96 -8.24
C VAL A 169 13.09 -4.59 -8.18
N GLY A 170 12.56 -4.22 -7.01
CA GLY A 170 12.01 -2.89 -6.78
C GLY A 170 13.02 -1.78 -7.08
N PHE A 171 14.24 -1.90 -6.55
CA PHE A 171 15.32 -0.95 -6.78
C PHE A 171 15.75 -0.86 -8.25
N LEU A 172 15.81 -1.99 -8.97
CA LEU A 172 16.18 -2.03 -10.39
C LEU A 172 15.15 -1.38 -11.31
N ILE A 173 13.85 -1.46 -10.96
CA ILE A 173 12.74 -0.91 -11.75
C ILE A 173 12.47 0.56 -11.40
N SER A 174 12.85 0.99 -10.20
CA SER A 174 12.58 2.35 -9.71
C SER A 174 13.49 3.39 -10.38
N ASP A 175 12.97 4.05 -11.43
CA ASP A 175 13.64 5.17 -12.10
C ASP A 175 13.79 6.38 -11.14
N ARG A 176 14.80 7.25 -11.35
CA ARG A 176 15.41 8.25 -10.41
C ARG A 176 14.49 9.14 -9.54
N ASP A 177 13.18 9.14 -9.73
CA ASP A 177 12.17 9.86 -8.92
C ASP A 177 11.67 9.00 -7.72
N SER A 178 12.43 7.94 -7.39
CA SER A 178 12.05 6.67 -6.76
C SER A 178 12.15 6.55 -5.25
N ASP A 179 12.54 7.59 -4.52
CA ASP A 179 12.61 7.53 -3.03
C ASP A 179 11.26 7.18 -2.37
N LYS A 180 10.18 7.18 -3.15
CA LYS A 180 8.79 6.98 -2.74
C LYS A 180 8.40 5.49 -2.71
N ILE A 181 8.85 4.69 -3.68
CA ILE A 181 8.45 3.28 -3.87
C ILE A 181 9.72 2.41 -3.92
N LEU A 182 9.86 1.54 -2.90
CA LEU A 182 11.10 0.80 -2.66
C LEU A 182 11.01 -0.68 -3.04
N ARG A 183 9.80 -1.20 -3.26
CA ARG A 183 9.53 -2.64 -3.47
C ARG A 183 8.73 -2.86 -4.74
N TYR A 184 8.99 -3.97 -5.42
CA TYR A 184 8.30 -4.31 -6.65
C TYR A 184 6.78 -4.51 -6.43
N LEU A 185 6.39 -5.21 -5.37
CA LEU A 185 4.97 -5.38 -5.02
C LEU A 185 4.27 -4.07 -4.62
N GLN A 186 5.00 -3.08 -4.10
CA GLN A 186 4.45 -1.74 -3.87
C GLN A 186 4.17 -1.01 -5.18
N HIS A 187 5.07 -1.15 -6.15
CA HIS A 187 4.86 -0.63 -7.50
C HIS A 187 3.65 -1.28 -8.18
N LEU A 188 3.52 -2.61 -8.09
CA LEU A 188 2.38 -3.33 -8.66
C LEU A 188 1.03 -2.96 -8.03
N SER A 189 1.00 -2.82 -6.70
CA SER A 189 -0.21 -2.44 -5.96
C SER A 189 -0.54 -0.94 -6.06
N LYS A 190 0.35 -0.14 -6.64
CA LYS A 190 0.25 1.33 -6.68
C LYS A 190 0.06 1.92 -5.27
N THR A 191 0.84 1.42 -4.32
CA THR A 191 0.79 1.89 -2.93
C THR A 191 2.05 2.64 -2.53
N VAL A 192 1.89 3.62 -1.65
CA VAL A 192 2.98 4.43 -1.08
C VAL A 192 2.90 4.46 0.43
N VAL A 193 4.04 4.66 1.08
CA VAL A 193 4.10 4.81 2.53
C VAL A 193 4.42 6.26 2.88
N ILE A 194 3.54 6.88 3.65
CA ILE A 194 3.61 8.30 4.01
C ILE A 194 3.67 8.47 5.53
N LYS A 195 4.21 9.61 5.98
CA LYS A 195 4.19 10.06 7.38
C LYS A 195 2.88 10.77 7.67
N ILE A 196 2.24 10.41 8.78
CA ILE A 196 1.05 11.10 9.28
C ILE A 196 1.53 12.37 10.02
N LYS A 197 1.08 13.54 9.58
CA LYS A 197 1.33 14.80 10.30
C LYS A 197 0.57 14.77 11.63
N SER A 198 1.30 15.02 12.72
CA SER A 198 0.75 15.16 14.07
C SER A 198 0.03 16.49 14.25
#